data_AF-A0A652K9P3-F1
#
_entry.id   AF-A0A652K9P3-F1
#
_cell.length_a   1.000
_cell.length_b   1.000
_cell.length_c   1.000
_cell.angle_alpha   90.00
_cell.angle_beta   90.00
_cell.angle_gamma   90.00
#
_symmetry.space_group_name_H-M   'P 1'
#
loop_
_entity.id
_entity.type
_entity.pdbx_description
1 polymer ?
#
loop_
_entity_poly.entity_id
_entity_poly.type
_entity_poly.pdbx_seq_one_letter_code
_entity_poly.pdbx_strand_id
1 'polypeptide(L)'
;MGAITRAESYYNPPPPMPSDAWDHEPPSMRVVRWYEMRAQRRLPVTDAVLLGQPLYAQINHGRWVANCSCMSAQIVTPADPRMWCVECHTGWWQVVFPADVDAVEQQLLDLPVSSLPTWMPSSSSSSTSRYGTPRTTCAGRPG
;
A
#
# COMPACT_ATOMS: atom_id res chain seq x y z
N MET A 1 -19.59 -6.31 5.31
CA MET A 1 -18.34 -6.48 6.09
C MET A 1 -17.29 -6.97 5.13
N GLY A 2 -16.40 -6.09 4.68
CA GLY A 2 -15.38 -6.43 3.68
C GLY A 2 -14.07 -6.73 4.39
N ALA A 3 -13.59 -7.97 4.30
CA ALA A 3 -12.25 -8.30 4.78
C ALA A 3 -11.20 -7.43 4.06
N ILE A 4 -10.14 -7.02 4.77
CA ILE A 4 -9.04 -6.29 4.17
C ILE A 4 -8.39 -7.19 3.11
N THR A 5 -8.26 -6.67 1.88
CA THR A 5 -7.73 -7.43 0.76
C THR A 5 -6.20 -7.47 0.84
N ARG A 6 -5.65 -8.68 0.84
CA ARG A 6 -4.21 -8.95 0.78
C ARG A 6 -3.77 -9.25 -0.66
N ALA A 7 -2.46 -9.22 -0.90
CA ALA A 7 -1.88 -9.42 -2.23
C ALA A 7 -2.30 -10.76 -2.85
N GLU A 8 -2.29 -11.84 -2.07
CA GLU A 8 -2.65 -13.19 -2.51
C GLU A 8 -4.09 -13.30 -3.00
N SER A 9 -5.03 -12.56 -2.39
CA SER A 9 -6.45 -12.58 -2.78
C SER A 9 -6.76 -11.63 -3.94
N TYR A 10 -5.93 -10.61 -4.15
CA TYR A 10 -6.15 -9.61 -5.20
C TYR A 10 -5.55 -10.01 -6.55
N TYR A 11 -4.30 -10.48 -6.52
CA TYR A 11 -3.56 -10.85 -7.72
C TYR A 11 -3.89 -12.30 -8.09
N ASN A 12 -4.95 -12.45 -8.86
CA ASN A 12 -5.42 -13.74 -9.36
C ASN A 12 -4.93 -14.00 -10.79
N PRO A 13 -4.71 -15.28 -11.15
CA PRO A 13 -4.45 -15.69 -12.52
C PRO A 13 -5.65 -15.32 -13.42
N PRO A 14 -5.41 -15.19 -14.74
CA PRO A 14 -6.44 -14.79 -15.68
C PRO A 14 -7.49 -15.90 -15.88
N PRO A 15 -8.69 -15.57 -16.40
CA PRO A 15 -9.77 -16.56 -16.60
C PRO A 15 -9.42 -17.86 -17.35
N PRO A 16 -8.56 -17.87 -18.40
CA PRO A 16 -8.20 -19.12 -19.06
C PRO A 16 -7.29 -20.04 -18.23
N MET A 17 -6.75 -19.54 -17.11
CA MET A 17 -5.87 -20.29 -16.22
C MET A 17 -6.64 -20.70 -14.95
N PRO A 18 -6.37 -21.88 -14.37
CA PRO A 18 -6.93 -22.27 -13.08
C PRO A 18 -6.65 -21.23 -11.98
N SER A 19 -7.57 -21.09 -11.01
CA SER A 19 -7.45 -20.10 -9.93
C SER A 19 -6.27 -20.36 -8.99
N ASP A 20 -5.85 -21.61 -8.86
CA ASP A 20 -4.74 -22.10 -8.04
C ASP A 20 -3.39 -22.08 -8.77
N ALA A 21 -3.35 -21.62 -10.03
CA ALA A 21 -2.16 -21.68 -10.84
C ALA A 21 -0.97 -20.86 -10.29
N TRP A 22 -1.21 -19.92 -9.38
CA TRP A 22 -0.17 -19.12 -8.71
C TRP A 22 0.02 -19.48 -7.23
N ASP A 23 -0.48 -20.63 -6.76
CA ASP A 23 -0.34 -21.06 -5.37
C ASP A 23 1.09 -21.50 -4.99
N HIS A 24 1.90 -21.82 -6.00
CA HIS A 24 3.33 -22.12 -5.82
C HIS A 24 4.23 -20.88 -5.84
N GLU A 25 3.70 -19.73 -6.29
CA GLU A 25 4.45 -18.48 -6.33
C GLU A 25 4.39 -17.79 -4.96
N PRO A 26 5.49 -17.19 -4.48
CA PRO A 26 5.43 -16.44 -3.24
C PRO A 26 4.43 -15.27 -3.38
N PRO A 27 3.69 -14.92 -2.33
CA PRO A 27 2.65 -13.89 -2.41
C PRO A 27 3.15 -12.55 -2.97
N SER A 28 4.39 -12.16 -2.65
CA SER A 28 5.02 -10.94 -3.18
C SER A 28 5.32 -10.99 -4.68
N MET A 29 5.40 -12.18 -5.29
CA MET A 29 5.60 -12.35 -6.74
C MET A 29 4.29 -12.30 -7.53
N ARG A 30 3.13 -12.43 -6.89
CA ARG A 30 1.85 -12.40 -7.61
C ARG A 30 1.59 -11.07 -8.29
N VAL A 31 2.03 -9.94 -7.71
CA VAL A 31 1.97 -8.62 -8.36
C VAL A 31 2.81 -8.57 -9.63
N VAL A 32 4.00 -9.18 -9.61
CA VAL A 32 4.91 -9.27 -10.76
C VAL A 32 4.24 -10.08 -11.85
N ARG A 33 3.75 -11.29 -11.54
CA ARG A 33 3.08 -12.16 -12.52
C ARG A 33 1.87 -11.50 -13.15
N TRP A 34 1.04 -10.87 -12.32
CA TRP A 34 -0.11 -10.11 -12.77
C TRP A 34 0.27 -8.97 -13.71
N TYR A 35 1.33 -8.22 -13.40
CA TYR A 35 1.81 -7.13 -14.24
C TYR A 35 2.43 -7.65 -15.54
N GLU A 36 3.29 -8.67 -15.49
CA GLU A 36 3.90 -9.28 -16.68
C GLU A 36 2.84 -9.70 -17.70
N MET A 37 1.77 -10.29 -17.20
CA MET A 37 0.65 -10.72 -18.01
C MET A 37 -0.12 -9.56 -18.63
N ARG A 38 -0.45 -8.53 -17.83
CA ARG A 38 -1.17 -7.35 -18.32
C ARG A 38 -0.35 -6.52 -19.30
N ALA A 39 0.94 -6.39 -19.05
CA ALA A 39 1.86 -5.65 -19.89
C ALA A 39 2.40 -6.50 -21.06
N GLN A 40 2.03 -7.79 -21.13
CA GLN A 40 2.51 -8.76 -22.12
C GLN A 40 4.04 -8.77 -22.29
N ARG A 41 4.76 -8.57 -21.18
CA ARG A 41 6.23 -8.51 -21.15
C ARG A 41 6.77 -9.13 -19.87
N ARG A 42 7.97 -9.71 -19.93
CA ARG A 42 8.67 -10.18 -18.72
C ARG A 42 9.39 -9.03 -18.02
N LEU A 43 9.37 -9.04 -16.70
CA LEU A 43 10.15 -8.11 -15.88
C LEU A 43 11.48 -8.76 -15.52
N PRO A 44 12.58 -7.98 -15.47
CA PRO A 44 13.89 -8.49 -15.07
C PRO A 44 13.97 -8.63 -13.55
N VAL A 45 13.11 -9.47 -12.97
CA VAL A 45 13.11 -9.72 -11.53
C VAL A 45 14.35 -10.52 -11.16
N THR A 46 15.15 -9.98 -10.25
CA THR A 46 16.35 -10.61 -9.72
C THR A 46 16.14 -10.98 -8.26
N ASP A 47 16.76 -12.06 -7.80
CA ASP A 47 16.73 -12.44 -6.38
C ASP A 47 17.58 -11.53 -5.49
N ALA A 48 18.43 -10.70 -6.10
CA ALA A 48 19.40 -9.88 -5.41
C ALA A 48 18.86 -8.48 -5.09
N VAL A 49 19.17 -8.04 -3.86
CA VAL A 49 19.01 -6.68 -3.30
C VAL A 49 17.68 -6.43 -2.61
N LEU A 50 17.69 -6.58 -1.28
CA LEU A 50 16.82 -5.81 -0.40
C LEU A 50 17.41 -4.41 -0.25
N LEU A 51 16.65 -3.41 -0.66
CA LEU A 51 17.02 -2.01 -0.53
C LEU A 51 17.02 -1.63 0.96
N GLY A 52 18.08 -0.95 1.41
CA GLY A 52 18.33 -0.72 2.85
C GLY A 52 17.33 0.19 3.56
N GLN A 53 16.44 0.85 2.82
CA GLN A 53 15.36 1.65 3.39
C GLN A 53 14.05 0.85 3.34
N PRO A 54 13.44 0.50 4.48
CA PRO A 54 12.17 -0.21 4.48
C PRO A 54 11.03 0.70 4.00
N LEU A 55 10.07 0.10 3.31
CA LEU A 55 8.79 0.74 2.99
C LEU A 55 7.78 0.38 4.09
N TYR A 56 6.90 1.31 4.42
CA TYR A 56 5.86 1.06 5.41
C TYR A 56 4.56 0.68 4.70
N ALA A 57 3.94 -0.41 5.16
CA ALA A 57 2.62 -0.81 4.69
C ALA A 57 1.56 0.15 5.25
N GLN A 58 0.61 0.51 4.39
CA GLN A 58 -0.54 1.35 4.70
C GLN A 58 -1.82 0.70 4.16
N ILE A 59 -2.96 1.02 4.74
CA ILE A 59 -4.25 0.55 4.22
C ILE A 59 -4.86 1.63 3.35
N ASN A 60 -5.14 1.28 2.09
CA ASN A 60 -5.79 2.15 1.12
C ASN A 60 -7.01 1.44 0.52
N HIS A 61 -8.20 2.03 0.66
CA HIS A 61 -9.48 1.47 0.21
C HIS A 61 -9.70 0.00 0.62
N GLY A 62 -9.33 -0.35 1.87
CA GLY A 62 -9.46 -1.71 2.39
C GLY A 62 -8.45 -2.70 1.83
N ARG A 63 -7.27 -2.23 1.41
CA ARG A 63 -6.17 -3.07 0.88
C ARG A 63 -4.85 -2.67 1.51
N TRP A 64 -4.02 -3.66 1.83
CA TRP A 64 -2.63 -3.38 2.22
C TRP A 64 -1.82 -2.94 1.01
N VAL A 65 -1.23 -1.75 1.07
CA VAL A 65 -0.46 -1.13 -0.01
C VAL A 65 0.83 -0.59 0.56
N ALA A 66 1.91 -0.67 -0.20
CA ALA A 66 3.12 0.08 0.10
C ALA A 66 3.52 0.93 -1.12
N ASN A 67 4.08 2.11 -0.85
CA ASN A 67 4.47 3.06 -1.89
C ASN A 67 5.98 3.00 -2.09
N CYS A 68 6.41 2.74 -3.31
CA CYS A 68 7.81 2.87 -3.69
C CYS A 68 8.22 4.36 -3.73
N SER A 69 9.52 4.63 -3.61
CA SER A 69 10.10 5.96 -3.78
C SER A 69 9.80 6.62 -5.14
N CYS A 70 9.47 5.82 -6.17
CA CYS A 70 9.05 6.31 -7.48
C CYS A 70 7.56 6.68 -7.55
N MET A 71 6.88 6.80 -6.40
CA MET A 71 5.44 7.11 -6.27
C MET A 71 4.47 6.03 -6.79
N SER A 72 4.99 4.88 -7.20
CA SER A 72 4.15 3.73 -7.56
C SER A 72 3.72 2.96 -6.32
N ALA A 73 2.50 2.42 -6.34
CA ALA A 73 1.90 1.74 -5.22
C ALA A 73 1.56 0.28 -5.60
N GLN A 74 1.96 -0.67 -4.74
CA GLN A 74 1.69 -2.10 -4.92
C GLN A 74 0.95 -2.65 -3.72
N ILE A 75 0.04 -3.60 -3.97
CA ILE A 75 -0.64 -4.32 -2.88
C ILE A 75 0.37 -5.31 -2.28
N VAL A 76 0.46 -5.31 -0.96
CA VAL A 76 1.42 -6.10 -0.18
C VAL A 76 0.69 -7.03 0.78
N THR A 77 1.42 -7.94 1.40
CA THR A 77 0.87 -8.92 2.34
C THR A 77 1.83 -9.18 3.50
N PRO A 78 1.33 -9.36 4.73
CA PRO A 78 2.17 -9.70 5.87
C PRO A 78 2.82 -11.08 5.74
N ALA A 79 2.25 -11.99 4.93
CA ALA A 79 2.78 -13.34 4.71
C ALA A 79 4.14 -13.35 4.00
N ASP A 80 4.42 -12.33 3.20
CA ASP A 80 5.71 -12.13 2.54
C ASP A 80 6.04 -10.62 2.54
N PRO A 81 6.82 -10.11 3.51
CA PRO A 81 7.06 -8.69 3.73
C PRO A 81 8.10 -8.13 2.75
N ARG A 82 7.98 -8.48 1.46
CA ARG A 82 8.81 -8.02 0.37
C ARG A 82 7.94 -7.43 -0.73
N MET A 83 8.46 -6.42 -1.41
CA MET A 83 7.77 -5.79 -2.54
C MET A 83 8.74 -5.54 -3.69
N TRP A 84 8.37 -5.97 -4.90
CA TRP A 84 9.03 -5.56 -6.13
C TRP A 84 8.24 -4.46 -6.81
N CYS A 85 8.89 -3.32 -7.08
CA CYS A 85 8.25 -2.24 -7.82
C CYS A 85 8.25 -2.55 -9.34
N VAL A 86 7.05 -2.73 -9.91
CA VAL A 86 6.82 -3.05 -11.33
C VAL A 86 7.03 -1.86 -12.28
N GLU A 87 7.36 -0.68 -11.77
CA GLU A 87 7.62 0.52 -12.57
C GLU A 87 9.12 0.83 -12.68
N CYS A 88 9.82 0.89 -11.54
CA CYS A 88 11.23 1.28 -11.51
C CYS A 88 12.22 0.10 -11.51
N HIS A 89 11.75 -1.12 -11.25
CA HIS A 89 12.56 -2.37 -11.27
C HIS A 89 13.88 -2.29 -10.47
N THR A 90 13.91 -1.47 -9.41
CA THR A 90 15.16 -1.13 -8.72
C THR A 90 15.67 -2.26 -7.81
N GLY A 91 14.80 -3.21 -7.47
CA GLY A 91 15.10 -4.30 -6.56
C GLY A 91 13.93 -4.65 -5.67
N TRP A 92 14.18 -5.50 -4.68
CA TRP A 92 13.23 -5.85 -3.64
C TRP A 92 13.29 -4.82 -2.52
N TRP A 93 12.12 -4.36 -2.09
CA TRP A 93 11.97 -3.54 -0.90
C TRP A 93 11.52 -4.40 0.27
N GLN A 94 12.11 -4.17 1.44
CA GLN A 94 11.58 -4.72 2.69
C GLN A 94 10.33 -3.91 3.08
N VAL A 95 9.23 -4.58 3.38
CA VAL A 95 7.99 -3.95 3.84
C VAL A 95 7.82 -4.17 5.33
N VAL A 96 7.57 -3.08 6.06
CA VAL A 96 7.31 -3.11 7.50
C VAL A 96 5.80 -3.01 7.72
N PHE A 97 5.26 -4.02 8.38
CA PHE A 97 3.88 -4.08 8.84
C PHE A 97 3.81 -3.68 10.33
N PRO A 98 2.64 -3.23 10.83
CA PRO A 98 2.43 -3.08 12.26
C PRO A 98 2.61 -4.42 12.98
N ALA A 99 2.99 -4.37 14.26
CA ALA A 99 3.23 -5.56 15.07
C ALA A 99 2.00 -6.46 15.22
N ASP A 100 0.80 -5.87 15.23
CA ASP A 100 -0.48 -6.57 15.32
C ASP A 100 -1.34 -6.26 14.09
N VAL A 101 -1.11 -7.01 13.02
CA VAL A 101 -1.82 -6.84 11.74
C VAL A 101 -3.30 -7.15 11.90
N ASP A 102 -3.63 -8.21 12.64
CA ASP A 102 -5.02 -8.65 12.82
C ASP A 102 -5.82 -7.62 13.64
N ALA A 103 -5.23 -7.00 14.66
CA ALA A 103 -5.89 -5.92 15.40
C ALA A 103 -6.16 -4.70 14.51
N VAL A 104 -5.22 -4.32 13.63
CA VAL A 104 -5.42 -3.21 12.69
C VAL A 104 -6.49 -3.55 11.66
N GLU A 105 -6.49 -4.77 11.12
CA GLU A 105 -7.55 -5.23 10.22
C GLU A 105 -8.91 -5.20 10.91
N GLN A 106 -9.01 -5.68 12.15
CA GLN A 106 -10.25 -5.66 12.93
C GLN A 106 -10.77 -4.25 13.24
N GLN A 107 -9.90 -3.31 13.61
CA GLN A 107 -10.29 -1.91 13.85
C GLN A 107 -10.91 -1.24 12.63
N LEU A 108 -10.52 -1.68 11.43
CA LEU A 108 -10.96 -1.10 10.17
C LEU A 108 -12.16 -1.85 9.55
N LEU A 109 -12.54 -3.02 10.06
CA LEU A 109 -13.72 -3.77 9.60
C LEU A 109 -15.04 -3.02 9.85
N ASP A 110 -15.09 -2.19 10.90
CA ASP A 110 -16.29 -1.46 11.33
C ASP A 110 -16.49 -0.12 10.60
N LEU A 111 -15.51 0.32 9.81
CA LEU A 111 -15.58 1.55 9.05
C LEU A 111 -16.06 1.26 7.61
N PRO A 112 -17.07 1.98 7.09
CA PRO A 112 -17.42 1.89 5.67
C PRO A 112 -16.18 2.13 4.80
N VAL A 113 -15.98 1.33 3.74
CA VAL A 113 -14.79 1.38 2.87
C VAL A 113 -14.57 2.77 2.25
N SER A 114 -15.64 3.54 2.04
CA SER A 114 -15.60 4.93 1.57
C SER A 114 -15.15 5.95 2.62
N SER A 115 -15.11 5.55 3.89
CA SER A 115 -14.74 6.37 5.05
C SER A 115 -13.49 5.88 5.76
N LEU A 116 -12.82 4.84 5.23
CA LEU A 116 -11.53 4.40 5.75
C LEU A 116 -10.49 5.50 5.51
N PRO A 117 -10.01 6.19 6.55
CA PRO A 117 -8.88 7.09 6.37
C PRO A 117 -7.67 6.25 5.95
N THR A 118 -6.85 6.78 5.03
CA THR A 118 -5.56 6.16 4.70
C THR A 118 -4.76 6.00 5.99
N TRP A 119 -4.61 4.76 6.47
CA TRP A 119 -3.87 4.49 7.70
C TRP A 119 -2.38 4.59 7.39
N MET A 120 -1.71 5.56 8.01
CA MET A 120 -0.25 5.69 7.96
C MET A 120 0.31 5.31 9.34
N PRO A 121 1.51 4.70 9.42
CA PRO A 121 2.18 4.55 10.71
C PRO A 121 2.30 5.94 11.35
N SER A 122 1.90 6.06 12.60
CA SER A 122 2.05 7.31 13.34
C SER A 122 3.53 7.64 13.40
N SER A 123 3.98 8.59 12.59
CA SER A 123 5.24 9.26 12.84
C SER A 123 5.12 9.89 14.22
N SER A 124 6.09 9.59 15.09
CA SER A 124 6.20 10.16 16.42
C SER A 124 5.89 11.66 16.39
N SER A 125 4.87 12.04 17.14
CA SER A 125 4.43 13.41 17.44
C SER A 125 5.57 14.42 17.46
N SER A 126 5.48 15.48 16.64
CA SER A 126 5.77 16.89 17.00
C SER A 126 5.72 17.81 15.78
N SER A 127 4.67 18.59 15.64
CA SER A 127 4.78 20.02 15.35
C SER A 127 3.44 20.69 15.59
N THR A 128 3.36 21.34 16.75
CA THR A 128 2.31 22.26 17.15
C THR A 128 2.14 23.33 16.09
N SER A 129 1.15 23.19 15.21
CA SER A 129 0.75 24.32 14.38
C SER A 129 -0.15 25.24 15.19
N ARG A 130 0.48 26.24 15.80
CA ARG A 130 -0.18 27.47 16.24
C ARG A 130 -0.66 28.23 14.99
N TYR A 131 -1.78 27.82 14.41
CA TYR A 131 -2.56 28.78 13.62
C TYR A 131 -3.50 29.52 14.56
N GLY A 132 -2.93 30.55 15.19
CA GLY A 132 -3.71 31.61 15.79
C GLY A 132 -4.54 32.28 14.72
N THR A 133 -5.86 32.31 14.93
CA THR A 133 -6.72 33.31 14.32
C THR A 133 -6.29 34.68 14.88
N PRO A 134 -6.36 35.73 14.05
CA PRO A 134 -7.16 36.85 14.52
C PRO A 134 -8.18 37.27 13.46
N ARG A 135 -9.41 37.19 13.94
CA ARG A 135 -10.60 37.87 13.47
C ARG A 135 -10.39 39.37 13.64
N THR A 136 -10.40 40.15 12.55
CA THR A 136 -10.65 41.59 12.62
C THR A 136 -11.63 41.98 11.52
N THR A 137 -12.83 42.32 11.97
CA THR A 137 -13.95 42.95 11.25
C THR A 137 -13.71 44.44 10.99
N CYS A 138 -14.59 45.02 10.16
CA CYS A 138 -14.92 46.45 9.97
C CYS A 138 -14.02 47.21 8.97
N ALA A 139 -14.45 48.19 8.18
CA ALA A 139 -15.74 48.72 7.72
C ALA A 139 -15.41 49.87 6.73
N GLY A 140 -16.21 50.06 5.67
CA GLY A 140 -16.58 51.36 5.09
C GLY A 140 -15.59 52.27 4.33
N ARG A 141 -15.90 52.45 3.02
CA ARG A 141 -16.02 53.72 2.22
C ARG A 141 -14.76 54.59 1.93
N PRO A 142 -14.84 55.61 1.04
CA PRO A 142 -15.51 55.77 -0.27
C PRO A 142 -14.52 56.20 -1.40
N GLY A 143 -15.00 56.17 -2.64
CA GLY A 143 -14.52 56.98 -3.77
C GLY A 143 -15.68 57.24 -4.72
#